data_AF-A0A7V4ZRB2-F1
#
_entry.id   AF-A0A7V4ZRB2-F1
#
_cell.length_a   1.000
_cell.length_b   1.000
_cell.length_c   1.000
_cell.angle_alpha   90.00
_cell.angle_beta   90.00
_cell.angle_gamma   90.00
#
_symmetry.space_group_name_H-M   'P 1'
#
loop_
_entity.id
_entity.type
_entity.pdbx_description
1 polymer ?
#
loop_
_entity_poly.entity_id
_entity_poly.type
_entity_poly.pdbx_seq_one_letter_code
_entity_poly.pdbx_strand_id
1 'polypeptide(L)'
;MIEKREKIIEKKAIYNLNELNPDRKEIINLYPEILNCQGCNTCTLSCPQDINVMDYISNALIGNIAEVAEKSFNCIMCGLCADKCPAKITPYNIGLLCRRLFGRYLLPKANHLGRRISEIKEGHFDIKIKELKKMEKTELSRLYNERDIEA
;
A
#
# COMPACT_ATOMS: atom_id res chain seq x y z
N MET A 1 -12.67 -23.07 0.02
CA MET A 1 -13.93 -22.31 0.16
C MET A 1 -13.75 -21.32 1.29
N ILE A 2 -13.45 -20.06 0.97
CA ILE A 2 -13.34 -19.02 1.99
C ILE A 2 -14.77 -18.53 2.22
N GLU A 3 -15.37 -18.93 3.33
CA GLU A 3 -16.68 -18.43 3.74
C GLU A 3 -16.65 -16.90 3.73
N LYS A 4 -17.62 -16.31 3.02
CA LYS A 4 -17.83 -14.88 2.91
C LYS A 4 -17.80 -14.30 4.32
N ARG A 5 -16.84 -13.43 4.61
CA ARG A 5 -16.85 -12.60 5.81
C ARG A 5 -18.04 -11.64 5.72
N GLU A 6 -19.22 -12.14 6.05
CA GLU A 6 -20.42 -11.35 6.34
C GLU A 6 -20.24 -10.73 7.72
N LYS A 7 -19.38 -9.72 7.81
CA LYS A 7 -19.37 -8.78 8.92
C LYS A 7 -18.81 -7.46 8.39
N ILE A 8 -19.73 -6.58 8.10
CA ILE A 8 -19.52 -5.18 7.77
C ILE A 8 -18.58 -4.60 8.83
N ILE A 9 -17.37 -4.23 8.42
CA ILE A 9 -16.60 -3.23 9.16
C ILE A 9 -17.18 -1.91 8.63
N GLU A 10 -18.05 -1.24 9.41
CA GLU A 10 -18.98 -0.16 8.99
C GLU A 10 -18.43 0.92 8.04
N LYS A 11 -17.11 1.10 7.95
CA LYS A 11 -16.47 2.10 7.10
C LYS A 11 -15.28 1.60 6.27
N LYS A 12 -15.11 0.28 6.13
CA LYS A 12 -14.08 -0.30 5.26
C LYS A 12 -14.76 -1.04 4.13
N ALA A 13 -14.63 -0.51 2.92
CA ALA A 13 -15.13 -1.18 1.74
C ALA A 13 -14.47 -2.56 1.56
N ILE A 14 -15.28 -3.57 1.27
CA ILE A 14 -14.83 -4.87 0.77
C ILE A 14 -14.78 -4.75 -0.75
N TYR A 15 -13.59 -4.88 -1.33
CA TYR A 15 -13.39 -4.72 -2.76
C TYR A 15 -12.38 -5.75 -3.29
N ASN A 16 -12.58 -6.14 -4.55
CA ASN A 16 -11.61 -6.90 -5.33
C ASN A 16 -10.82 -5.93 -6.20
N LEU A 17 -9.52 -5.77 -5.93
CA LEU A 17 -8.69 -4.83 -6.69
C LEU A 17 -8.71 -5.08 -8.20
N ASN A 18 -8.89 -6.33 -8.64
CA ASN A 18 -8.92 -6.69 -10.07
C ASN A 18 -10.19 -6.21 -10.80
N GLU A 19 -11.21 -5.78 -10.05
CA GLU A 19 -12.50 -5.31 -10.59
C GLU A 19 -12.65 -3.79 -10.48
N LEU A 20 -11.65 -3.09 -9.92
CA LEU A 20 -11.68 -1.65 -9.71
C LEU A 20 -10.90 -0.89 -10.78
N ASN A 21 -11.33 0.35 -11.05
CA ASN A 21 -10.59 1.29 -11.87
C ASN A 21 -9.84 2.32 -11.02
N PRO A 22 -8.63 2.75 -11.42
CA PRO A 22 -7.90 3.81 -10.74
C PRO A 22 -8.46 5.19 -11.14
N ASP A 23 -9.69 5.50 -10.75
CA ASP A 23 -10.32 6.79 -11.03
C ASP A 23 -11.11 7.38 -9.85
N ARG A 24 -11.55 8.63 -10.04
CA ARG A 24 -12.36 9.38 -9.07
C ARG A 24 -13.69 8.70 -8.75
N LYS A 25 -14.35 8.09 -9.75
CA LYS A 25 -15.67 7.51 -9.59
C LYS A 25 -15.60 6.33 -8.62
N GLU A 26 -14.56 5.51 -8.75
CA GLU A 26 -14.33 4.37 -7.86
C GLU A 26 -14.17 4.81 -6.39
N ILE A 27 -13.39 5.87 -6.14
CA ILE A 27 -13.23 6.42 -4.80
C ILE A 27 -14.59 6.85 -4.21
N ILE A 28 -15.40 7.56 -5.00
CA ILE A 28 -16.72 8.06 -4.55
C ILE A 28 -17.71 6.91 -4.35
N ASN A 29 -17.69 5.90 -5.20
CA ASN A 29 -18.57 4.73 -5.06
C ASN A 29 -18.27 3.97 -3.76
N LEU A 30 -17.00 3.84 -3.39
CA LEU A 30 -16.58 3.12 -2.19
C LEU A 30 -16.63 3.97 -0.92
N TYR A 31 -16.41 5.28 -1.04
CA TYR A 31 -16.36 6.24 0.07
C TYR A 31 -17.14 7.52 -0.26
N PRO A 32 -18.48 7.46 -0.41
CA PRO A 32 -19.30 8.60 -0.84
C PRO A 32 -19.26 9.76 0.15
N GLU A 33 -19.00 9.48 1.43
CA GLU A 33 -18.90 10.49 2.47
C GLU A 33 -17.76 11.49 2.25
N ILE A 34 -16.78 11.17 1.39
CA ILE A 34 -15.70 12.08 1.02
C ILE A 34 -16.25 13.40 0.46
N LEU A 35 -17.39 13.36 -0.23
CA LEU A 35 -18.04 14.54 -0.82
C LEU A 35 -18.54 15.55 0.23
N ASN A 36 -18.66 15.12 1.49
CA ASN A 36 -19.06 16.00 2.60
C ASN A 36 -17.87 16.72 3.24
N CYS A 37 -16.64 16.54 2.74
CA CYS A 37 -15.46 17.19 3.26
C CYS A 37 -15.59 18.72 3.17
N GLN A 38 -15.38 19.41 4.30
CA GLN A 38 -15.45 20.87 4.40
C GLN A 38 -14.07 21.55 4.46
N GLY A 39 -12.98 20.80 4.29
CA GLY A 39 -11.62 21.37 4.38
C GLY A 39 -11.22 21.87 5.77
N CYS A 40 -11.91 21.47 6.84
CA CYS A 40 -11.70 21.97 8.22
C CYS A 40 -10.33 21.69 8.86
N ASN A 41 -9.45 20.93 8.20
CA ASN A 41 -8.08 20.61 8.62
C ASN A 41 -7.89 19.84 9.95
N THR A 42 -8.96 19.48 10.67
CA THR A 42 -8.87 18.75 11.95
C THR A 42 -8.14 17.41 11.83
N CYS A 43 -8.33 16.71 10.72
CA CYS A 43 -7.68 15.42 10.46
C CYS A 43 -6.15 15.52 10.38
N THR A 44 -5.62 16.59 9.78
CA THR A 44 -4.17 16.87 9.73
C THR A 44 -3.62 17.13 11.13
N LEU A 45 -4.26 18.00 11.89
CA LEU A 45 -3.84 18.35 13.26
C LEU A 45 -3.89 17.14 14.22
N SER A 46 -4.77 16.17 13.96
CA SER A 46 -4.88 14.95 14.76
C SER A 46 -3.86 13.87 14.40
N CYS A 47 -3.08 14.03 13.33
CA CYS A 47 -2.22 12.97 12.83
C CYS A 47 -0.90 12.89 13.62
N PRO A 48 -0.60 11.78 14.32
CA PRO A 48 0.64 11.64 15.08
C PRO A 48 1.87 11.33 14.20
N GLN A 49 1.69 11.32 12.88
CA GLN A 49 2.77 11.11 11.90
C GLN A 49 3.01 12.38 11.07
N ASP A 50 2.44 13.51 11.50
CA ASP A 50 2.55 14.82 10.83
C ASP A 50 2.16 14.78 9.34
N ILE A 51 1.24 13.87 8.98
CA ILE A 51 0.74 13.75 7.61
C ILE A 51 -0.28 14.86 7.37
N ASN A 52 -0.13 15.55 6.23
CA ASN A 52 -1.16 16.48 5.75
C ASN A 52 -2.37 15.71 5.19
N VAL A 53 -3.23 15.23 6.11
CA VAL A 53 -4.39 14.40 5.78
C VAL A 53 -5.38 15.14 4.89
N MET A 54 -5.63 16.42 5.18
CA MET A 54 -6.56 17.25 4.41
C MET A 54 -6.12 17.38 2.94
N ASP A 55 -4.81 17.54 2.70
CA ASP A 55 -4.26 17.65 1.35
C ASP A 55 -4.45 16.36 0.54
N TYR A 56 -4.15 15.19 1.10
CA TYR A 56 -4.41 13.95 0.35
C TYR A 56 -5.91 13.68 0.18
N ILE A 57 -6.78 14.12 1.09
CA ILE A 57 -8.25 14.03 0.87
C ILE A 57 -8.71 14.94 -0.25
N SER A 58 -8.13 16.13 -0.36
CA SER A 58 -8.41 17.06 -1.47
C SER A 58 -7.96 16.47 -2.82
N ASN A 59 -6.81 15.78 -2.84
CA ASN A 59 -6.36 15.05 -4.03
C ASN A 59 -7.27 13.86 -4.36
N ALA A 60 -7.76 13.13 -3.36
CA ALA A 60 -8.72 12.04 -3.55
C ALA A 60 -10.06 12.54 -4.14
N LEU A 61 -10.53 13.71 -3.70
CA LEU A 61 -11.76 14.34 -4.20
C LEU A 61 -11.73 14.64 -5.70
N ILE A 62 -10.56 14.99 -6.25
CA ILE A 62 -10.37 15.23 -7.69
C ILE A 62 -9.87 13.99 -8.45
N GLY A 63 -9.64 12.87 -7.76
CA GLY A 63 -9.20 11.60 -8.36
C GLY A 63 -7.70 11.51 -8.62
N ASN A 64 -6.86 12.34 -8.00
CA ASN A 64 -5.42 12.28 -8.17
C ASN A 64 -4.77 11.15 -7.33
N ILE A 65 -4.97 9.91 -7.77
CA ILE A 65 -4.59 8.71 -7.02
C ILE A 65 -3.10 8.64 -6.70
N ALA A 66 -2.23 9.07 -7.62
CA ALA A 66 -0.78 9.06 -7.41
C ALA A 66 -0.37 9.97 -6.25
N GLU A 67 -0.87 11.20 -6.21
CA GLU A 67 -0.62 12.13 -5.11
C GLU A 67 -1.17 11.61 -3.78
N VAL A 68 -2.36 11.01 -3.79
CA VAL A 68 -2.92 10.40 -2.56
C VAL A 68 -2.03 9.26 -2.08
N ALA A 69 -1.53 8.43 -2.99
CA ALA A 69 -0.69 7.29 -2.65
C ALA A 69 0.61 7.74 -2.00
N GLU A 70 1.28 8.74 -2.60
CA GLU A 70 2.52 9.32 -2.10
C GLU A 70 2.33 10.00 -0.75
N LYS A 71 1.39 10.95 -0.65
CA LYS A 71 1.17 11.75 0.56
C LYS A 71 0.64 10.95 1.73
N SER A 72 0.02 9.79 1.47
CA SER A 72 -0.47 8.90 2.53
C SER A 72 0.46 7.71 2.82
N PHE A 73 1.65 7.65 2.20
CA PHE A 73 2.54 6.50 2.28
C PHE A 73 2.92 6.12 3.72
N ASN A 74 3.26 7.11 4.54
CA ASN A 74 3.64 6.93 5.95
C ASN A 74 2.44 6.70 6.89
N CYS A 75 1.23 6.56 6.37
CA CYS A 75 0.04 6.36 7.21
C CYS A 75 0.06 4.98 7.89
N ILE A 76 0.23 4.98 9.20
CA ILE A 76 0.15 3.78 10.07
C ILE A 76 -1.29 3.30 10.34
N MET A 77 -2.29 3.93 9.73
CA MET A 77 -3.71 3.58 9.86
C MET A 77 -4.25 3.57 11.31
N CYS A 78 -3.78 4.47 12.17
CA CYS A 78 -4.23 4.56 13.57
C CYS A 78 -5.68 5.02 13.77
N GLY A 79 -6.30 5.63 12.75
CA GLY A 79 -7.72 6.01 12.78
C GLY A 79 -8.08 7.34 13.46
N LEU A 80 -7.11 8.03 14.10
CA LEU A 80 -7.37 9.30 14.80
C LEU A 80 -7.99 10.40 13.90
N CYS A 81 -7.58 10.45 12.63
CA CYS A 81 -8.14 11.38 11.65
C CYS A 81 -9.64 11.13 11.36
N ALA A 82 -10.10 9.90 11.49
CA ALA A 82 -11.51 9.55 11.30
C ALA A 82 -12.34 9.84 12.55
N ASP A 83 -11.77 9.61 13.75
CA ASP A 83 -12.40 9.95 15.04
C ASP A 83 -12.74 11.45 15.13
N LYS A 84 -11.82 12.30 14.63
CA LYS A 84 -12.00 13.75 14.66
C LYS A 84 -12.74 14.33 13.46
N CYS A 85 -13.16 13.52 12.49
CA CYS A 85 -13.77 14.03 11.27
C CYS A 85 -15.27 14.36 11.48
N PRO A 86 -15.70 15.63 11.39
CA PRO A 86 -17.12 15.98 11.52
C PRO A 86 -17.97 15.41 10.37
N ALA A 87 -17.37 15.27 9.18
CA ALA A 87 -18.00 14.66 8.01
C ALA A 87 -17.99 13.12 8.04
N LYS A 88 -17.51 12.50 9.13
CA LYS A 88 -17.46 11.05 9.35
C LYS A 88 -16.66 10.26 8.30
N ILE A 89 -15.79 10.93 7.55
CA ILE A 89 -14.88 10.34 6.55
C ILE A 89 -13.93 9.36 7.24
N THR A 90 -13.47 8.34 6.50
CA THR A 90 -12.34 7.49 6.92
C THR A 90 -11.08 7.72 6.07
N PRO A 91 -10.30 8.79 6.33
CA PRO A 91 -9.22 9.18 5.44
C PRO A 91 -8.16 8.10 5.22
N TYR A 92 -7.82 7.35 6.27
CA TYR A 92 -6.84 6.28 6.19
C TYR A 92 -7.27 5.11 5.27
N ASN A 93 -8.58 4.84 5.15
CA ASN A 93 -9.09 3.81 4.25
C ASN A 93 -9.09 4.28 2.79
N ILE A 94 -9.42 5.55 2.55
CA ILE A 94 -9.30 6.20 1.23
C ILE A 94 -7.83 6.20 0.78
N GLY A 95 -6.91 6.61 1.67
CA GLY A 95 -5.47 6.55 1.41
C GLY A 95 -5.00 5.14 1.08
N LEU A 96 -5.44 4.13 1.83
CA LEU A 96 -5.13 2.73 1.55
C LEU A 96 -5.65 2.28 0.18
N LEU A 97 -6.89 2.64 -0.17
CA LEU A 97 -7.46 2.35 -1.49
C LEU A 97 -6.58 2.93 -2.59
N CYS A 98 -6.25 4.23 -2.51
CA CYS A 98 -5.42 4.90 -3.50
C CYS A 98 -4.03 4.28 -3.61
N ARG A 99 -3.36 3.95 -2.49
CA ARG A 99 -2.06 3.24 -2.52
C ARG A 99 -2.14 1.90 -3.24
N ARG A 100 -3.23 1.15 -3.04
CA ARG A 100 -3.45 -0.13 -3.71
C ARG A 100 -3.73 0.03 -5.20
N LEU A 101 -4.57 0.99 -5.59
CA LEU A 101 -4.86 1.29 -6.99
C LEU A 101 -3.61 1.79 -7.71
N PHE A 102 -2.84 2.67 -7.07
CA PHE A 102 -1.56 3.17 -7.58
C PHE A 102 -0.58 2.03 -7.83
N GLY A 103 -0.31 1.20 -6.81
CA GLY A 103 0.62 0.08 -6.94
C GLY A 103 0.19 -0.98 -7.95
N ARG A 104 -1.12 -1.20 -8.14
CA ARG A 104 -1.65 -2.20 -9.07
C ARG A 104 -1.65 -1.74 -10.53
N TYR A 105 -1.97 -0.47 -10.78
CA TYR A 105 -2.34 0.02 -12.11
C TYR A 105 -1.47 1.18 -12.63
N LEU A 106 -0.89 2.00 -11.75
CA LEU A 106 -0.23 3.25 -12.16
C LEU A 106 1.29 3.20 -11.98
N LEU A 107 1.80 2.49 -10.96
CA LEU A 107 3.22 2.41 -10.68
C LEU A 107 3.95 1.62 -11.80
N PRO A 108 5.01 2.18 -12.41
CA PRO A 108 5.81 1.45 -13.39
C PRO A 108 6.41 0.18 -12.81
N LYS A 109 6.41 -0.89 -13.60
CA LYS A 109 7.07 -2.14 -13.19
C LYS A 109 8.59 -1.94 -13.23
N ALA A 110 9.25 -2.37 -12.17
CA ALA A 110 10.69 -2.21 -12.08
C ALA A 110 11.43 -3.26 -12.91
N ASN A 111 12.16 -2.83 -13.95
CA ASN A 111 12.81 -3.71 -14.92
C ASN A 111 13.75 -4.76 -14.29
N HIS A 112 14.49 -4.38 -13.26
CA HIS A 112 15.39 -5.27 -12.53
C HIS A 112 14.67 -6.48 -11.89
N LEU A 113 13.41 -6.33 -11.48
CA LEU A 113 12.62 -7.40 -10.90
C LEU A 113 12.20 -8.38 -11.99
N GLY A 114 11.76 -7.87 -13.14
CA GLY A 114 11.44 -8.69 -14.31
C GLY A 114 12.65 -9.52 -14.76
N ARG A 115 13.82 -8.89 -14.87
CA ARG A 115 15.07 -9.57 -15.18
C ARG A 115 15.40 -10.65 -14.14
N ARG A 116 15.34 -10.33 -12.84
CA ARG A 116 15.64 -11.29 -11.77
C ARG A 116 14.70 -12.50 -11.80
N ILE A 117 13.41 -12.28 -12.10
CA ILE A 117 12.44 -13.36 -12.26
C ILE A 117 12.81 -14.27 -13.44
N SER A 118 13.24 -13.71 -14.58
CA SER A 118 13.70 -14.51 -15.71
C SER A 118 14.94 -15.34 -15.37
N GLU A 119 15.95 -14.73 -14.75
CA GLU A 119 17.17 -15.43 -14.31
C GLU A 119 16.86 -16.60 -13.35
N ILE A 120 15.88 -16.42 -12.45
CA ILE A 120 15.42 -17.49 -11.56
C ILE A 120 14.74 -18.62 -12.36
N LYS A 121 13.86 -18.28 -13.30
CA LYS A 121 13.17 -19.29 -14.15
C LYS A 121 14.13 -20.06 -15.05
N GLU A 122 15.18 -19.40 -15.52
CA GLU A 122 16.25 -19.98 -16.34
C GLU A 122 17.25 -20.82 -15.51
N GLY A 123 17.09 -20.86 -14.18
CA GLY A 123 17.91 -21.68 -13.29
C GLY A 123 19.32 -21.14 -13.07
N HIS A 124 19.58 -19.84 -13.34
CA HIS A 124 20.90 -19.23 -13.21
C HIS A 124 21.50 -19.37 -11.80
N PHE A 125 20.66 -19.55 -10.78
CA PHE A 125 21.08 -19.70 -9.38
C PHE A 125 21.00 -21.14 -8.85
N ASP A 126 20.52 -22.10 -9.64
CA ASP A 126 20.23 -23.45 -9.17
C ASP A 126 21.47 -24.19 -8.69
N ILE A 127 22.57 -24.07 -9.44
CA ILE A 127 23.85 -24.71 -9.09
C ILE A 127 24.36 -24.16 -7.77
N LYS A 128 24.47 -22.83 -7.67
CA LYS A 128 24.95 -22.15 -6.45
C LYS A 128 24.07 -22.46 -5.24
N ILE A 129 22.75 -22.50 -5.40
CA ILE A 129 21.82 -22.90 -4.33
C ILE A 129 22.03 -24.37 -3.92
N LYS A 130 22.23 -25.29 -4.88
CA LYS A 130 22.50 -26.70 -4.58
C LYS A 130 23.82 -26.88 -3.83
N GLU A 131 24.85 -26.13 -4.19
CA GLU A 131 26.14 -26.12 -3.49
C GLU A 131 25.98 -25.63 -2.05
N LEU A 132 25.32 -24.48 -1.86
CA LEU A 132 25.03 -23.94 -0.52
C LEU A 132 24.23 -24.93 0.33
N LYS A 133 23.26 -25.65 -0.24
CA LYS A 133 22.45 -26.64 0.49
C LYS A 133 23.24 -27.87 0.95
N LYS A 134 24.33 -28.22 0.28
CA LYS A 134 25.17 -29.38 0.61
C LYS A 134 26.32 -29.03 1.57
N MET A 135 26.54 -27.75 1.81
CA MET A 135 27.66 -27.26 2.60
C MET A 135 27.43 -27.49 4.08
N GLU A 136 28.50 -27.76 4.82
CA GLU A 136 28.45 -27.90 6.28
C GLU A 136 28.06 -26.58 6.95
N LYS A 137 27.39 -26.67 8.10
CA LYS A 137 26.87 -25.50 8.82
C LYS A 137 27.97 -24.49 9.16
N THR A 138 29.15 -24.96 9.55
CA THR A 138 30.29 -24.11 9.90
C THR A 138 30.73 -23.23 8.74
N GLU A 139 30.81 -23.81 7.54
CA GLU A 139 31.22 -23.10 6.33
C GLU A 139 30.12 -22.16 5.81
N LEU A 140 28.85 -22.59 5.89
CA LEU A 140 27.70 -21.72 5.63
C LEU A 140 27.68 -20.48 6.53
N SER A 141 27.94 -20.67 7.83
CA SER A 141 28.02 -19.56 8.80
C SER A 141 29.18 -18.61 8.48
N ARG A 142 30.33 -19.13 8.08
CA ARG A 142 31.48 -18.32 7.64
C ARG A 142 31.11 -17.45 6.43
N LEU A 143 30.57 -18.06 5.37
CA LEU A 143 30.13 -17.33 4.17
C LEU A 143 29.04 -16.29 4.46
N TYR A 144 28.10 -16.59 5.36
CA TYR A 144 27.10 -15.61 5.77
C TYR A 144 27.75 -14.41 6.45
N ASN A 145 28.70 -14.63 7.36
CA ASN A 145 29.36 -13.53 8.09
C ASN A 145 30.27 -12.68 7.19
N GLU A 146 30.88 -13.28 6.18
CA GLU A 146 31.76 -12.62 5.21
C GLU A 146 31.00 -11.99 4.03
N ARG A 147 29.67 -12.13 3.96
CA ARG A 147 28.89 -11.57 2.85
C ARG A 147 29.02 -10.05 2.83
N ASP A 148 29.10 -9.48 1.63
CA ASP A 148 28.90 -8.04 1.47
C ASP A 148 27.50 -7.68 1.95
N ILE A 149 27.45 -6.78 2.94
CA ILE A 149 26.22 -6.13 3.37
C ILE A 149 26.22 -4.78 2.64
N GLU A 150 25.23 -4.54 1.79
CA GLU A 150 25.03 -3.22 1.17
C GLU A 150 25.05 -2.15 2.28
N ALA A 151 25.92 -1.17 2.13
CA ALA A 151 26.05 -0.02 3.04
C ALA A 151 24.91 1.00 2.83
#